data_AF-A0A0P7WX30-F1
#
_entry.id   AF-A0A0P7WX30-F1
#
_cell.length_a   1.000
_cell.length_b   1.000
_cell.length_c   1.000
_cell.angle_alpha   90.00
_cell.angle_beta   90.00
_cell.angle_gamma   90.00
#
_symmetry.space_group_name_H-M   'P 1'
#
loop_
_entity.id
_entity.type
_entity.pdbx_description
1 polymer ?
#
loop_
_entity_poly.entity_id
_entity_poly.type
_entity_poly.pdbx_seq_one_letter_code
_entity_poly.pdbx_strand_id
1 'polypeptide(L)'
;MSYFTEENSAEIVNARMSADTDPRLRQVMTSLVKHLHAFARDVNLTQDEWDYAIGFLTRTGQMCSDERQEFILLSDVLGFSMLVDAINNRRPAGATENTVFGPFHVADAPIRAMGENITLDGKGESCLFEGHVLDLDGKPIEGACIDVWADNADGYYDVQQPDFQPKWNNRGRFFTGADGGYSFRGIKPVSYPIPDDGPVGQMLGHLGRHPYRPAHIHYLITAPGYQKLVTHTFVGEDEYLESDAVFGVKKSLIAPYERNEGGDTVWRSRFDFVLAPV
;
A
#
# COMPACT_ATOMS: atom_id res chain seq x y z
N MET A 1 30.06 -16.82 -31.30
CA MET A 1 28.78 -16.93 -30.56
C MET A 1 28.56 -18.40 -30.25
N SER A 2 28.40 -18.76 -28.99
CA SER A 2 27.90 -20.09 -28.62
C SER A 2 26.40 -20.19 -28.93
N TYR A 3 25.93 -21.40 -29.21
CA TYR A 3 24.50 -21.67 -29.38
C TYR A 3 23.78 -21.68 -28.02
N PHE A 4 22.48 -21.43 -28.05
CA PHE A 4 21.62 -21.48 -26.87
C PHE A 4 21.53 -22.92 -26.34
N THR A 5 21.89 -23.12 -25.09
CA THR A 5 21.66 -24.34 -24.31
C THR A 5 20.96 -23.97 -23.01
N GLU A 6 20.39 -24.96 -22.31
CA GLU A 6 19.78 -24.74 -21.00
C GLU A 6 20.76 -24.08 -20.01
N GLU A 7 22.00 -24.59 -19.96
CA GLU A 7 23.08 -24.14 -19.08
C GLU A 7 23.50 -22.68 -19.34
N ASN A 8 23.65 -22.28 -20.61
CA ASN A 8 24.15 -20.95 -20.97
C ASN A 8 23.06 -19.94 -21.37
N SER A 9 21.78 -20.34 -21.28
CA SER A 9 20.64 -19.62 -21.83
C SER A 9 20.58 -18.13 -21.47
N ALA A 10 20.74 -17.79 -20.19
CA ALA A 10 20.70 -16.40 -19.71
C ALA A 10 21.88 -15.56 -20.24
N GLU A 11 23.07 -16.17 -20.35
CA GLU A 11 24.27 -15.51 -20.90
C GLU A 11 24.06 -15.19 -22.38
N ILE A 12 23.53 -16.15 -23.14
CA ILE A 12 23.22 -15.97 -24.57
C ILE A 12 22.18 -14.88 -24.80
N VAL A 13 21.12 -14.81 -23.99
CA VAL A 13 20.10 -13.76 -24.09
C VAL A 13 20.71 -12.40 -23.77
N ASN A 14 21.45 -12.30 -22.66
CA ASN A 14 22.05 -11.04 -22.24
C ASN A 14 23.14 -10.53 -23.19
N ALA A 15 23.89 -11.43 -23.84
CA ALA A 15 24.91 -11.08 -24.83
C ALA A 15 24.35 -10.39 -26.09
N ARG A 16 23.03 -10.41 -26.30
CA ARG A 16 22.36 -9.73 -27.43
C ARG A 16 22.01 -8.27 -27.16
N MET A 17 22.20 -7.76 -25.95
CA MET A 17 22.01 -6.34 -25.66
C MET A 17 23.07 -5.50 -26.38
N SER A 18 22.65 -4.51 -27.19
CA SER A 18 23.54 -3.59 -27.91
C SER A 18 24.55 -2.93 -26.98
N ALA A 19 25.75 -2.58 -27.46
CA ALA A 19 26.73 -1.83 -26.68
C ALA A 19 26.19 -0.47 -26.17
N ASP A 20 25.28 0.14 -26.94
CA ASP A 20 24.70 1.46 -26.66
C ASP A 20 23.52 1.45 -25.66
N THR A 21 23.16 0.28 -25.12
CA THR A 21 22.07 0.19 -24.12
C THR A 21 22.43 0.97 -22.86
N ASP A 22 21.47 1.77 -22.36
CA ASP A 22 21.57 2.52 -21.11
C ASP A 22 22.14 1.63 -19.98
N PRO A 23 23.18 2.08 -19.24
CA PRO A 23 23.84 1.26 -18.24
C PRO A 23 22.90 0.73 -17.14
N ARG A 24 21.90 1.52 -16.72
CA ARG A 24 20.98 1.12 -15.67
C ARG A 24 19.97 0.10 -16.20
N LEU A 25 19.40 0.33 -17.38
CA LEU A 25 18.51 -0.62 -18.05
C LEU A 25 19.23 -1.96 -18.28
N ARG A 26 20.49 -1.93 -18.74
CA ARG A 26 21.30 -3.13 -18.90
C ARG A 26 21.43 -3.91 -17.59
N GLN A 27 21.75 -3.22 -16.49
CA GLN A 27 21.88 -3.86 -15.18
C GLN A 27 20.57 -4.54 -14.75
N VAL A 28 19.43 -3.86 -14.90
CA VAL A 28 18.11 -4.38 -14.53
C VAL A 28 17.75 -5.60 -15.38
N MET A 29 17.83 -5.49 -16.72
CA MET A 29 17.46 -6.57 -17.63
C MET A 29 18.38 -7.78 -17.50
N THR A 30 19.68 -7.56 -17.30
CA THR A 30 20.64 -8.66 -17.06
C THR A 30 20.22 -9.49 -15.85
N SER A 31 19.86 -8.81 -14.75
CA SER A 31 19.42 -9.45 -13.51
C SER A 31 18.08 -10.17 -13.71
N LEU A 32 17.09 -9.52 -14.33
CA LEU A 32 15.77 -10.10 -14.58
C LEU A 32 15.87 -11.39 -15.40
N VAL A 33 16.58 -11.36 -16.53
CA VAL A 33 16.77 -12.53 -17.41
C VAL A 33 17.47 -13.65 -16.64
N LYS A 34 18.50 -13.32 -15.86
CA LYS A 34 19.23 -14.30 -15.04
C LYS A 34 18.30 -15.01 -14.05
N HIS A 35 17.50 -14.26 -13.29
CA HIS A 35 16.60 -14.82 -12.28
C HIS A 35 15.41 -15.57 -12.90
N LEU A 36 14.85 -15.08 -14.01
CA LEU A 36 13.76 -15.76 -14.72
C LEU A 36 14.19 -17.14 -15.27
N HIS A 37 15.37 -17.20 -15.90
CA HIS A 37 15.92 -18.47 -16.39
C HIS A 37 16.31 -19.41 -15.25
N ALA A 38 16.82 -18.88 -14.13
CA ALA A 38 17.11 -19.67 -12.95
C ALA A 38 15.82 -20.28 -12.35
N PHE A 39 14.74 -19.50 -12.24
CA PHE A 39 13.43 -19.98 -11.79
C PHE A 39 12.91 -21.13 -12.66
N ALA A 40 12.92 -20.96 -13.99
CA ALA A 40 12.42 -22.00 -14.91
C ALA A 40 13.17 -23.33 -14.76
N ARG A 41 14.51 -23.29 -14.55
CA ARG A 41 15.32 -24.48 -14.31
C ARG A 41 15.09 -25.09 -12.93
N ASP A 42 15.01 -24.25 -11.89
CA ASP A 42 14.81 -24.68 -10.50
C ASP A 42 13.57 -25.57 -10.36
N VAL A 43 12.48 -25.18 -11.03
CA VAL A 43 11.21 -25.92 -11.00
C VAL A 43 11.03 -26.92 -12.14
N ASN A 44 11.97 -27.02 -13.07
CA ASN A 44 11.83 -27.79 -14.33
C ASN A 44 10.52 -27.46 -15.07
N LEU A 45 10.25 -26.18 -15.29
CA LEU A 45 8.98 -25.68 -15.81
C LEU A 45 8.57 -26.38 -17.11
N THR A 46 7.38 -26.99 -17.12
CA THR A 46 6.86 -27.70 -18.29
C THR A 46 6.26 -26.75 -19.33
N GLN A 47 6.02 -27.26 -20.54
CA GLN A 47 5.36 -26.48 -21.60
C GLN A 47 3.92 -26.12 -21.23
N ASP A 48 3.18 -27.08 -20.65
CA ASP A 48 1.79 -26.85 -20.23
C ASP A 48 1.70 -25.80 -19.11
N GLU A 49 2.61 -25.82 -18.12
CA GLU A 49 2.70 -24.79 -17.08
C GLU A 49 3.10 -23.43 -17.66
N TRP A 50 4.00 -23.41 -18.63
CA TRP A 50 4.37 -22.19 -19.34
C TRP A 50 3.18 -21.58 -20.12
N ASP A 51 2.45 -22.40 -20.87
CA ASP A 51 1.24 -21.97 -21.60
C ASP A 51 0.19 -21.41 -20.63
N TYR A 52 0.00 -22.08 -19.48
CA TYR A 52 -0.88 -21.61 -18.42
C TYR A 52 -0.43 -20.25 -17.87
N ALA A 53 0.86 -20.08 -17.59
CA ALA A 53 1.45 -18.84 -17.07
C ALA A 53 1.33 -17.67 -18.07
N ILE A 54 1.56 -17.93 -19.37
CA ILE A 54 1.33 -16.93 -20.42
C ILE A 54 -0.15 -16.52 -20.47
N GLY A 55 -1.05 -17.50 -20.38
CA GLY A 55 -2.49 -17.23 -20.29
C GLY A 55 -2.86 -16.41 -19.06
N PHE A 56 -2.26 -16.69 -17.90
CA PHE A 56 -2.43 -15.94 -16.67
C PHE A 56 -2.01 -14.47 -16.86
N LEU A 57 -0.77 -14.22 -17.30
CA LEU A 57 -0.25 -12.86 -17.52
C LEU A 57 -1.07 -12.08 -18.56
N THR A 58 -1.55 -12.77 -19.59
CA THR A 58 -2.43 -12.18 -20.62
C THR A 58 -3.74 -11.71 -20.00
N ARG A 59 -4.41 -12.55 -19.20
CA ARG A 59 -5.66 -12.18 -18.51
C ARG A 59 -5.43 -11.08 -17.47
N THR A 60 -4.30 -11.09 -16.76
CA THR A 60 -3.91 -10.00 -15.84
C THR A 60 -3.85 -8.67 -16.58
N GLY A 61 -3.19 -8.64 -17.75
CA GLY A 61 -3.15 -7.43 -18.59
C GLY A 61 -4.53 -7.00 -19.10
N GLN A 62 -5.37 -7.93 -19.54
CA GLN A 62 -6.73 -7.64 -20.03
C GLN A 62 -7.68 -7.12 -18.94
N MET A 63 -7.39 -7.43 -17.68
CA MET A 63 -8.17 -6.95 -16.52
C MET A 63 -7.78 -5.53 -16.09
N CYS A 64 -6.64 -5.01 -16.58
CA CYS A 64 -6.22 -3.65 -16.25
C CYS A 64 -7.06 -2.61 -17.00
N SER A 65 -7.45 -1.55 -16.29
CA SER A 65 -8.16 -0.37 -16.78
C SER A 65 -7.64 0.90 -16.09
N ASP A 66 -8.28 2.05 -16.34
CA ASP A 66 -7.95 3.30 -15.63
C ASP A 66 -8.27 3.23 -14.12
N GLU A 67 -9.19 2.36 -13.72
CA GLU A 67 -9.68 2.21 -12.35
C GLU A 67 -9.19 0.92 -11.67
N ARG A 68 -8.67 -0.05 -12.44
CA ARG A 68 -8.17 -1.33 -11.94
C ARG A 68 -6.78 -1.64 -12.48
N GLN A 69 -5.82 -1.89 -11.60
CA GLN A 69 -4.45 -2.25 -12.00
C GLN A 69 -4.07 -3.65 -11.50
N GLU A 70 -4.50 -4.68 -12.23
CA GLU A 70 -4.30 -6.08 -11.84
C GLU A 70 -2.81 -6.48 -11.81
N PHE A 71 -1.93 -5.84 -12.60
CA PHE A 71 -0.48 -6.05 -12.49
C PHE A 71 0.12 -5.47 -11.21
N ILE A 72 -0.41 -4.34 -10.73
CA ILE A 72 -0.03 -3.79 -9.41
C ILE A 72 -0.52 -4.75 -8.32
N LEU A 73 -1.76 -5.24 -8.43
CA LEU A 73 -2.29 -6.22 -7.49
C LEU A 73 -1.47 -7.51 -7.46
N LEU A 74 -1.01 -8.00 -8.62
CA LEU A 74 -0.11 -9.15 -8.70
C LEU A 74 1.22 -8.86 -7.97
N SER A 75 1.79 -7.67 -8.17
CA SER A 75 2.99 -7.22 -7.45
C SER A 75 2.76 -7.17 -5.93
N ASP A 76 1.59 -6.69 -5.49
CA ASP A 76 1.21 -6.58 -4.08
C ASP A 76 1.12 -7.96 -3.42
N VAL A 77 0.37 -8.89 -4.01
CA VAL A 77 0.15 -10.21 -3.42
C VAL A 77 1.37 -11.13 -3.52
N LEU A 78 2.35 -10.81 -4.35
CA LEU A 78 3.66 -11.47 -4.37
C LEU A 78 4.65 -10.82 -3.40
N GLY A 79 4.24 -9.78 -2.67
CA GLY A 79 5.09 -9.02 -1.75
C GLY A 79 6.15 -8.15 -2.44
N PHE A 80 6.10 -8.06 -3.78
CA PHE A 80 7.09 -7.32 -4.56
C PHE A 80 6.96 -5.80 -4.34
N SER A 81 5.73 -5.28 -4.25
CA SER A 81 5.50 -3.86 -3.95
C SER A 81 6.07 -3.46 -2.59
N MET A 82 5.87 -4.29 -1.56
CA MET A 82 6.44 -4.07 -0.22
C MET A 82 7.97 -4.16 -0.22
N LEU A 83 8.55 -5.08 -1.00
CA LEU A 83 10.01 -5.16 -1.14
C LEU A 83 10.59 -3.91 -1.83
N VAL A 84 9.94 -3.43 -2.90
CA VAL A 84 10.35 -2.20 -3.59
C VAL A 84 10.24 -1.00 -2.66
N ASP A 85 9.18 -0.89 -1.87
CA ASP A 85 9.04 0.14 -0.83
C ASP A 85 10.19 0.08 0.18
N ALA A 86 10.45 -1.10 0.75
CA ALA A 86 11.49 -1.29 1.76
C ALA A 86 12.91 -0.96 1.25
N ILE A 87 13.20 -1.20 -0.04
CA ILE A 87 14.49 -0.86 -0.65
C ILE A 87 14.66 0.66 -0.80
N ASN A 88 13.61 1.35 -1.28
CA ASN A 88 13.70 2.75 -1.69
C ASN A 88 13.38 3.74 -0.57
N ASN A 89 12.63 3.30 0.46
CA ASN A 89 12.14 4.15 1.53
C ASN A 89 12.71 3.75 2.90
N ARG A 90 14.01 3.39 2.92
CA ARG A 90 14.76 3.14 4.16
C ARG A 90 14.77 4.40 5.00
N ARG A 91 14.33 4.28 6.26
CA ARG A 91 14.27 5.41 7.18
C ARG A 91 15.27 5.24 8.32
N PRO A 92 15.78 6.36 8.88
CA PRO A 92 16.56 6.31 10.11
C PRO A 92 15.73 5.73 11.25
N ALA A 93 16.42 5.15 12.24
CA ALA A 93 15.77 4.66 13.45
C ALA A 93 14.97 5.78 14.13
N GLY A 94 13.76 5.46 14.59
CA GLY A 94 12.84 6.41 15.21
C GLY A 94 11.85 7.08 14.25
N ALA A 95 12.12 7.11 12.93
CA ALA A 95 11.14 7.58 11.96
C ALA A 95 10.01 6.55 11.77
N THR A 96 8.79 7.03 11.50
CA THR A 96 7.65 6.13 11.20
C THR A 96 7.91 5.34 9.92
N GLU A 97 7.63 4.05 9.98
CA GLU A 97 7.85 3.16 8.84
C GLU A 97 6.89 3.46 7.68
N ASN A 98 7.39 3.31 6.45
CA ASN A 98 6.55 3.34 5.25
C ASN A 98 5.84 2.00 5.05
N THR A 99 4.76 2.02 4.27
CA THR A 99 4.16 0.81 3.69
C THR A 99 3.55 1.15 2.32
N VAL A 100 3.00 0.15 1.62
CA VAL A 100 2.45 0.32 0.25
C VAL A 100 1.42 1.45 0.17
N PHE A 101 1.42 2.20 -0.94
CA PHE A 101 0.48 3.30 -1.15
C PHE A 101 -0.97 2.81 -1.35
N GLY A 102 -1.13 1.65 -1.98
CA GLY A 102 -2.43 1.15 -2.42
C GLY A 102 -2.98 1.92 -3.64
N PRO A 103 -4.01 1.38 -4.31
CA PRO A 103 -4.52 1.94 -5.57
C PRO A 103 -5.60 3.02 -5.38
N PHE A 104 -6.04 3.29 -4.14
CA PHE A 104 -7.26 4.05 -3.87
C PHE A 104 -7.02 5.49 -3.39
N HIS A 105 -5.79 6.01 -3.46
CA HIS A 105 -5.56 7.44 -3.21
C HIS A 105 -6.18 8.28 -4.32
N VAL A 106 -6.79 9.40 -3.94
CA VAL A 106 -7.30 10.39 -4.90
C VAL A 106 -6.69 11.74 -4.53
N ALA A 107 -5.96 12.31 -5.49
CA ALA A 107 -5.35 13.62 -5.31
C ALA A 107 -6.41 14.69 -5.04
N ASP A 108 -6.00 15.71 -4.29
CA ASP A 108 -6.80 16.90 -4.03
C ASP A 108 -8.10 16.69 -3.25
N ALA A 109 -8.10 15.73 -2.32
CA ALA A 109 -9.14 15.62 -1.31
C ALA A 109 -9.38 16.96 -0.57
N PRO A 110 -10.59 17.25 -0.08
CA PRO A 110 -10.90 18.52 0.57
C PRO A 110 -9.96 18.79 1.74
N ILE A 111 -9.46 20.04 1.81
CA ILE A 111 -8.79 20.54 3.01
C ILE A 111 -9.87 20.80 4.06
N ARG A 112 -9.68 20.30 5.28
CA ARG A 112 -10.65 20.33 6.37
C ARG A 112 -10.03 20.94 7.62
N ALA A 113 -10.86 21.52 8.50
CA ALA A 113 -10.40 21.97 9.80
C ALA A 113 -10.14 20.79 10.75
N MET A 114 -9.23 20.98 11.71
CA MET A 114 -8.94 19.97 12.73
C MET A 114 -10.23 19.57 13.49
N GLY A 115 -10.41 18.27 13.69
CA GLY A 115 -11.56 17.67 14.33
C GLY A 115 -12.77 17.47 13.41
N GLU A 116 -12.75 17.92 12.16
CA GLU A 116 -13.85 17.66 11.23
C GLU A 116 -14.07 16.17 10.96
N ASN A 117 -15.30 15.83 10.60
CA ASN A 117 -15.67 14.47 10.22
C ASN A 117 -15.41 14.21 8.73
N ILE A 118 -14.59 13.20 8.43
CA ILE A 118 -14.33 12.75 7.05
C ILE A 118 -15.38 11.75 6.56
N THR A 119 -16.15 11.13 7.45
CA THR A 119 -17.22 10.19 7.10
C THR A 119 -18.49 10.94 6.74
N LEU A 120 -18.84 10.92 5.46
CA LEU A 120 -19.95 11.67 4.88
C LEU A 120 -21.21 10.82 4.69
N ASP A 121 -21.08 9.50 4.65
CA ASP A 121 -22.20 8.57 4.49
C ASP A 121 -22.93 8.24 5.80
N GLY A 122 -22.35 8.61 6.94
CA GLY A 122 -22.93 8.42 8.27
C GLY A 122 -22.98 6.96 8.74
N LYS A 123 -22.20 6.06 8.13
CA LYS A 123 -22.15 4.63 8.48
C LYS A 123 -20.94 4.32 9.35
N GLY A 124 -20.99 3.21 10.10
CA GLY A 124 -19.86 2.68 10.87
C GLY A 124 -19.75 3.21 12.31
N GLU A 125 -18.85 2.62 13.08
CA GLU A 125 -18.58 3.06 14.45
C GLU A 125 -17.64 4.27 14.44
N SER A 126 -18.06 5.39 15.02
CA SER A 126 -17.28 6.62 14.99
C SER A 126 -15.95 6.48 15.75
N CYS A 127 -14.89 7.07 15.18
CA CYS A 127 -13.55 7.06 15.75
C CYS A 127 -12.94 8.48 15.70
N LEU A 128 -12.37 8.93 16.81
CA LEU A 128 -11.50 10.10 16.85
C LEU A 128 -10.06 9.66 16.58
N PHE A 129 -9.48 10.16 15.50
CA PHE A 129 -8.07 10.01 15.17
C PHE A 129 -7.31 11.26 15.60
N GLU A 130 -6.20 11.09 16.31
CA GLU A 130 -5.40 12.23 16.78
C GLU A 130 -3.94 11.83 17.06
N GLY A 131 -3.08 12.84 17.12
CA GLY A 131 -1.66 12.69 17.45
C GLY A 131 -0.87 13.90 17.00
N HIS A 132 0.43 13.73 16.85
CA HIS A 132 1.34 14.77 16.39
C HIS A 132 2.19 14.32 15.20
N VAL A 133 2.59 15.28 14.39
CA VAL A 133 3.66 15.11 13.40
C VAL A 133 4.93 15.74 13.97
N LEU A 134 5.93 14.90 14.20
CA LEU A 134 7.18 15.22 14.89
C LEU A 134 8.39 14.99 13.99
N ASP A 135 9.50 15.66 14.29
CA ASP A 135 10.81 15.32 13.75
C ASP A 135 11.52 14.23 14.59
N LEU A 136 12.72 13.82 14.16
CA LEU A 136 13.53 12.82 14.87
C LEU A 136 14.02 13.26 16.27
N ASP A 137 14.00 14.56 16.57
CA ASP A 137 14.31 15.10 17.90
C ASP A 137 13.06 15.15 18.80
N GLY A 138 11.89 14.77 18.28
CA GLY A 138 10.60 14.87 18.97
C GLY A 138 10.00 16.29 18.96
N LYS A 139 10.48 17.20 18.10
CA LYS A 139 9.91 18.54 17.96
C LYS A 139 8.72 18.53 17.01
N PRO A 140 7.66 19.30 17.30
CA PRO A 140 6.51 19.39 16.42
C PRO A 140 6.86 20.03 15.07
N ILE A 141 6.25 19.50 14.01
CA ILE A 141 6.39 20.03 12.65
C ILE A 141 5.14 20.84 12.32
N GLU A 142 5.29 22.16 12.21
CA GLU A 142 4.25 23.07 11.74
C GLU A 142 4.05 22.97 10.22
N GLY A 143 2.80 23.06 9.77
CA GLY A 143 2.46 23.09 8.33
C GLY A 143 2.63 21.75 7.62
N ALA A 144 2.78 20.64 8.34
CA ALA A 144 2.73 19.31 7.75
C ALA A 144 1.33 19.03 7.23
N CYS A 145 1.22 18.57 5.99
CA CYS A 145 -0.03 18.11 5.39
C CYS A 145 -0.21 16.62 5.69
N ILE A 146 -1.32 16.27 6.37
CA ILE A 146 -1.78 14.90 6.56
C ILE A 146 -2.94 14.65 5.60
N ASP A 147 -2.71 13.87 4.55
CA ASP A 147 -3.74 13.40 3.61
C ASP A 147 -4.16 11.98 4.00
N VAL A 148 -5.45 11.79 4.32
CA VAL A 148 -5.99 10.53 4.82
C VAL A 148 -7.10 9.99 3.94
N TRP A 149 -7.14 8.66 3.82
CA TRP A 149 -8.24 7.94 3.18
C TRP A 149 -8.45 6.56 3.80
N ALA A 150 -9.69 6.10 3.83
CA ALA A 150 -10.06 4.77 4.31
C ALA A 150 -11.31 4.25 3.58
N ASP A 151 -11.57 2.97 3.72
CA ASP A 151 -12.81 2.32 3.32
C ASP A 151 -14.00 2.80 4.19
N ASN A 152 -15.22 2.58 3.71
CA ASN A 152 -16.43 2.75 4.50
C ASN A 152 -16.76 1.50 5.33
N ALA A 153 -17.84 1.55 6.11
CA ALA A 153 -18.24 0.43 6.97
C ALA A 153 -18.58 -0.87 6.21
N ASP A 154 -18.75 -0.79 4.89
CA ASP A 154 -19.01 -1.92 3.99
C ASP A 154 -17.71 -2.43 3.32
N GLY A 155 -16.55 -1.84 3.61
CA GLY A 155 -15.24 -2.24 3.08
C GLY A 155 -14.89 -1.66 1.71
N TYR A 156 -15.52 -0.55 1.30
CA TYR A 156 -15.29 0.08 0.00
C TYR A 156 -14.80 1.52 0.11
N TYR A 157 -13.84 1.90 -0.73
CA TYR A 157 -13.49 3.30 -0.97
C TYR A 157 -14.53 3.97 -1.87
N ASP A 158 -14.75 5.27 -1.71
CA ASP A 158 -15.70 6.06 -2.50
C ASP A 158 -15.54 5.89 -4.02
N VAL A 159 -14.30 5.82 -4.51
CA VAL A 159 -13.96 5.61 -5.93
C VAL A 159 -14.42 4.26 -6.48
N GLN A 160 -14.63 3.26 -5.63
CA GLN A 160 -15.18 1.97 -6.04
C GLN A 160 -16.70 1.99 -6.15
N GLN A 161 -17.35 2.99 -5.54
CA GLN A 161 -18.80 3.10 -5.44
C GLN A 161 -19.28 4.56 -5.67
N PRO A 162 -18.94 5.19 -6.80
CA PRO A 162 -19.22 6.62 -7.04
C PRO A 162 -20.71 6.95 -7.06
N ASP A 163 -21.58 5.98 -7.36
CA ASP A 163 -23.04 6.14 -7.37
C ASP A 163 -23.69 5.93 -5.98
N PHE A 164 -22.95 5.40 -5.01
CA PHE A 164 -23.49 5.01 -3.69
C PHE A 164 -22.83 5.73 -2.52
N GLN A 165 -21.59 6.18 -2.68
CA GLN A 165 -20.86 6.94 -1.67
C GLN A 165 -20.78 8.42 -2.07
N PRO A 166 -20.93 9.36 -1.11
CA PRO A 166 -20.63 10.75 -1.36
C PRO A 166 -19.20 10.91 -1.87
N LYS A 167 -18.99 11.80 -2.85
CA LYS A 167 -17.63 12.15 -3.29
C LYS A 167 -16.79 12.61 -2.09
N TRP A 168 -15.59 12.06 -1.94
CA TRP A 168 -14.68 12.33 -0.83
C TRP A 168 -15.12 11.73 0.52
N ASN A 169 -16.00 10.74 0.52
CA ASN A 169 -16.32 9.98 1.73
C ASN A 169 -15.05 9.33 2.29
N ASN A 170 -14.86 9.44 3.61
CA ASN A 170 -13.68 8.96 4.34
C ASN A 170 -12.34 9.50 3.80
N ARG A 171 -12.34 10.73 3.28
CA ARG A 171 -11.12 11.44 2.82
C ARG A 171 -11.00 12.85 3.39
N GLY A 172 -9.76 13.28 3.63
CA GLY A 172 -9.48 14.65 4.03
C GLY A 172 -7.99 14.99 4.07
N ARG A 173 -7.70 16.27 3.88
CA ARG A 173 -6.36 16.85 4.11
C ARG A 173 -6.39 17.82 5.28
N PHE A 174 -5.42 17.71 6.17
CA PHE A 174 -5.28 18.54 7.37
C PHE A 174 -3.88 19.12 7.44
N PHE A 175 -3.74 20.33 8.00
CA PHE A 175 -2.45 21.00 8.15
C PHE A 175 -2.17 21.27 9.63
N THR A 176 -1.03 20.80 10.13
CA THR A 176 -0.64 20.98 11.53
C THR A 176 -0.37 22.45 11.86
N GLY A 177 -0.71 22.84 13.08
CA GLY A 177 -0.28 24.12 13.66
C GLY A 177 1.11 24.04 14.28
N ALA A 178 1.51 25.07 15.02
CA ALA A 178 2.82 25.16 15.68
C ALA A 178 3.07 24.06 16.73
N ASP A 179 2.03 23.42 17.24
CA ASP A 179 2.10 22.29 18.16
C ASP A 179 2.28 20.93 17.44
N GLY A 180 2.26 20.91 16.10
CA GLY A 180 2.37 19.69 15.30
C GLY A 180 1.15 18.78 15.42
N GLY A 181 0.09 19.18 16.11
CA GLY A 181 -1.06 18.35 16.39
C GLY A 181 -1.94 18.13 15.17
N TYR A 182 -2.54 16.95 15.08
CA TYR A 182 -3.63 16.66 14.14
C TYR A 182 -4.80 15.99 14.87
N SER A 183 -6.02 16.24 14.38
CA SER A 183 -7.19 15.46 14.78
C SER A 183 -8.26 15.47 13.70
N PHE A 184 -9.02 14.39 13.59
CA PHE A 184 -10.21 14.30 12.75
C PHE A 184 -11.14 13.18 13.25
N ARG A 185 -12.42 13.29 12.92
CA ARG A 185 -13.40 12.23 13.15
C ARG A 185 -13.56 11.42 11.88
N GLY A 186 -13.69 10.10 12.03
CA GLY A 186 -14.04 9.19 10.95
C GLY A 186 -14.73 7.97 11.55
N ILE A 187 -14.49 6.81 10.96
CA ILE A 187 -14.97 5.53 11.48
C ILE A 187 -13.79 4.63 11.82
N LYS A 188 -13.99 3.71 12.76
CA LYS A 188 -13.06 2.60 12.94
C LYS A 188 -13.07 1.78 11.63
N PRO A 189 -11.93 1.63 10.93
CA PRO A 189 -11.89 0.90 9.67
C PRO A 189 -12.31 -0.56 9.85
N VAL A 190 -12.71 -1.20 8.77
CA VAL A 190 -13.03 -2.63 8.76
C VAL A 190 -12.07 -3.38 7.85
N SER A 191 -11.93 -4.68 8.09
CA SER A 191 -11.19 -5.55 7.18
C SER A 191 -11.97 -5.72 5.88
N TYR A 192 -11.27 -5.69 4.76
CA TYR A 192 -11.88 -5.81 3.44
C TYR A 192 -11.01 -6.67 2.51
N PRO A 193 -11.62 -7.40 1.56
CA PRO A 193 -10.88 -8.15 0.56
C PRO A 193 -10.32 -7.21 -0.52
N ILE A 194 -9.10 -7.49 -0.98
CA ILE A 194 -8.66 -6.98 -2.29
C ILE A 194 -9.56 -7.56 -3.40
N PRO A 195 -9.63 -6.94 -4.60
CA PRO A 195 -10.36 -7.52 -5.73
C PRO A 195 -9.91 -8.96 -6.01
N ASP A 196 -10.82 -9.92 -5.94
CA ASP A 196 -10.53 -11.35 -6.05
C ASP A 196 -11.27 -12.07 -7.19
N ASP A 197 -12.05 -11.32 -7.97
CA ASP A 197 -12.77 -11.78 -9.18
C ASP A 197 -11.85 -12.01 -10.39
N GLY A 198 -10.60 -11.56 -10.31
CA GLY A 198 -9.61 -11.63 -11.38
C GLY A 198 -8.59 -12.78 -11.28
N PRO A 199 -7.64 -12.87 -12.22
CA PRO A 199 -6.60 -13.88 -12.21
C PRO A 199 -5.84 -13.91 -10.88
N VAL A 200 -5.57 -12.75 -10.28
CA VAL A 200 -4.83 -12.67 -9.02
C VAL A 200 -5.60 -13.30 -7.86
N GLY A 201 -6.90 -13.02 -7.75
CA GLY A 201 -7.76 -13.67 -6.76
C GLY A 201 -7.85 -15.18 -6.95
N GLN A 202 -8.01 -15.64 -8.19
CA GLN A 202 -7.97 -17.07 -8.52
C GLN A 202 -6.64 -17.71 -8.12
N MET A 203 -5.50 -17.05 -8.36
CA MET A 203 -4.19 -17.53 -7.93
C MET A 203 -4.12 -17.64 -6.41
N LEU A 204 -4.59 -16.65 -5.66
CA LEU A 204 -4.64 -16.71 -4.19
C LEU A 204 -5.47 -17.91 -3.71
N GLY A 205 -6.65 -18.12 -4.28
CA GLY A 205 -7.50 -19.27 -3.97
C GLY A 205 -6.79 -20.61 -4.18
N HIS A 206 -6.09 -20.77 -5.32
CA HIS A 206 -5.31 -21.99 -5.59
C HIS A 206 -4.12 -22.17 -4.63
N LEU A 207 -3.57 -21.08 -4.08
CA LEU A 207 -2.52 -21.10 -3.07
C LEU A 207 -3.06 -21.26 -1.64
N GLY A 208 -4.39 -21.37 -1.44
CA GLY A 208 -5.01 -21.44 -0.12
C GLY A 208 -4.90 -20.14 0.68
N ARG A 209 -4.73 -19.00 0.00
CA ARG A 209 -4.62 -17.67 0.62
C ARG A 209 -5.96 -16.93 0.53
N HIS A 210 -6.27 -16.16 1.57
CA HIS A 210 -7.43 -15.25 1.57
C HIS A 210 -7.08 -13.89 0.93
N PRO A 211 -8.07 -13.13 0.42
CA PRO A 211 -7.86 -11.80 -0.15
C PRO A 211 -7.91 -10.67 0.89
N TYR A 212 -8.23 -10.95 2.15
CA TYR A 212 -8.44 -9.92 3.17
C TYR A 212 -7.18 -9.14 3.53
N ARG A 213 -7.36 -7.83 3.65
CA ARG A 213 -6.44 -6.90 4.32
C ARG A 213 -7.01 -6.56 5.70
N PRO A 214 -6.17 -6.46 6.74
CA PRO A 214 -6.61 -6.02 8.06
C PRO A 214 -7.15 -4.61 8.03
N ALA A 215 -8.06 -4.28 8.94
CA ALA A 215 -8.61 -2.93 9.08
C ALA A 215 -7.50 -1.88 9.24
N HIS A 216 -7.51 -0.85 8.39
CA HIS A 216 -6.49 0.21 8.40
C HIS A 216 -6.99 1.53 7.83
N ILE A 217 -6.28 2.61 8.16
CA ILE A 217 -6.43 3.92 7.53
C ILE A 217 -5.11 4.33 6.90
N HIS A 218 -5.18 4.94 5.72
CA HIS A 218 -4.01 5.39 5.00
C HIS A 218 -3.62 6.82 5.37
N TYR A 219 -2.32 7.10 5.30
CA TYR A 219 -1.72 8.41 5.50
C TYR A 219 -0.67 8.70 4.43
N LEU A 220 -0.79 9.87 3.82
CA LEU A 220 0.26 10.52 3.04
C LEU A 220 0.62 11.82 3.77
N ILE A 221 1.81 11.84 4.37
CA ILE A 221 2.29 12.99 5.16
C ILE A 221 3.45 13.67 4.44
N THR A 222 3.33 14.98 4.25
CA THR A 222 4.34 15.81 3.61
C THR A 222 4.60 17.07 4.43
N ALA A 223 5.86 17.49 4.50
CA ALA A 223 6.26 18.74 5.13
C ALA A 223 7.52 19.28 4.44
N PRO A 224 7.68 20.61 4.28
CA PRO A 224 8.90 21.19 3.71
C PRO A 224 10.15 20.75 4.49
N GLY A 225 11.18 20.28 3.78
CA GLY A 225 12.43 19.80 4.40
C GLY A 225 12.39 18.35 4.92
N TYR A 226 11.25 17.66 4.79
CA TYR A 226 11.09 16.28 5.23
C TYR A 226 10.78 15.33 4.07
N GLN A 227 11.22 14.09 4.21
CA GLN A 227 10.88 13.00 3.32
C GLN A 227 9.39 12.69 3.45
N LYS A 228 8.70 12.66 2.31
CA LYS A 228 7.31 12.17 2.20
C LYS A 228 7.14 10.83 2.91
N LEU A 229 6.12 10.70 3.75
CA LEU A 229 5.74 9.47 4.44
C LEU A 229 4.45 8.94 3.80
N VAL A 230 4.52 7.74 3.25
CA VAL A 230 3.34 6.95 2.87
C VAL A 230 3.25 5.81 3.85
N THR A 231 2.15 5.72 4.60
CA THR A 231 1.99 4.66 5.60
C THR A 231 0.53 4.38 5.90
N HIS A 232 0.30 3.36 6.73
CA HIS A 232 -1.00 3.04 7.29
C HIS A 232 -0.89 3.02 8.82
N THR A 233 -2.03 3.18 9.49
CA THR A 233 -2.18 2.60 10.83
C THR A 233 -3.19 1.46 10.77
N PHE A 234 -2.89 0.37 11.48
CA PHE A 234 -3.71 -0.83 11.53
C PHE A 234 -4.46 -0.92 12.85
N VAL A 235 -5.68 -1.45 12.83
CA VAL A 235 -6.48 -1.67 14.04
C VAL A 235 -5.85 -2.79 14.87
N GLY A 236 -5.55 -2.49 16.13
CA GLY A 236 -5.12 -3.51 17.09
C GLY A 236 -6.16 -4.63 17.25
N GLU A 237 -5.68 -5.88 17.30
CA GLU A 237 -6.50 -7.10 17.44
C GLU A 237 -7.32 -7.52 16.20
N ASP A 238 -7.07 -6.91 15.03
CA ASP A 238 -7.67 -7.40 13.79
C ASP A 238 -7.16 -8.81 13.43
N GLU A 239 -8.07 -9.68 12.96
CA GLU A 239 -7.79 -11.09 12.70
C GLU A 239 -6.79 -11.32 11.55
N TYR A 240 -6.60 -10.34 10.66
CA TYR A 240 -5.73 -10.45 9.48
C TYR A 240 -4.37 -9.76 9.66
N LEU A 241 -4.02 -9.31 10.87
CA LEU A 241 -2.74 -8.62 11.11
C LEU A 241 -1.52 -9.45 10.71
N GLU A 242 -1.56 -10.77 10.95
CA GLU A 242 -0.45 -11.68 10.62
C GLU A 242 -0.56 -12.28 9.22
N SER A 243 -1.63 -11.99 8.48
CA SER A 243 -1.94 -12.62 7.21
C SER A 243 -2.41 -11.66 6.11
N ASP A 244 -2.14 -10.36 6.25
CA ASP A 244 -2.46 -9.33 5.24
C ASP A 244 -2.08 -9.80 3.82
N ALA A 245 -3.07 -9.85 2.93
CA ALA A 245 -2.91 -10.35 1.56
C ALA A 245 -1.79 -9.65 0.77
N VAL A 246 -1.43 -8.42 1.16
CA VAL A 246 -0.38 -7.62 0.50
C VAL A 246 0.84 -7.33 1.38
N PHE A 247 0.94 -7.97 2.55
CA PHE A 247 2.09 -7.88 3.45
C PHE A 247 2.41 -6.47 3.96
N GLY A 248 1.40 -5.59 4.05
CA GLY A 248 1.56 -4.19 4.42
C GLY A 248 1.76 -3.94 5.91
N VAL A 249 1.44 -4.91 6.77
CA VAL A 249 1.50 -4.77 8.22
C VAL A 249 2.94 -4.71 8.72
N LYS A 250 3.20 -3.73 9.58
CA LYS A 250 4.41 -3.64 10.39
C LYS A 250 4.01 -3.41 11.82
N LYS A 251 4.72 -4.05 12.77
CA LYS A 251 4.36 -4.00 14.19
C LYS A 251 4.28 -2.58 14.74
N SER A 252 5.15 -1.67 14.29
CA SER A 252 5.17 -0.26 14.70
C SER A 252 3.98 0.55 14.21
N LEU A 253 3.25 0.04 13.20
CA LEU A 253 2.10 0.69 12.56
C LEU A 253 0.76 0.20 13.11
N ILE A 254 0.76 -0.71 14.09
CA ILE A 254 -0.47 -1.14 14.77
C ILE A 254 -0.83 -0.05 15.78
N ALA A 255 -1.91 0.66 15.54
CA ALA A 255 -2.38 1.73 16.41
C ALA A 255 -3.35 1.20 17.47
N PRO A 256 -3.37 1.81 18.67
CA PRO A 256 -4.40 1.52 19.65
C PRO A 256 -5.77 2.02 19.16
N TYR A 257 -6.81 1.23 19.42
CA TYR A 257 -8.21 1.63 19.24
C TYR A 257 -8.95 1.39 20.55
N GLU A 258 -9.08 2.46 21.33
CA GLU A 258 -9.64 2.43 22.68
C GLU A 258 -11.08 2.90 22.66
N ARG A 259 -11.95 2.32 23.50
CA ARG A 259 -13.30 2.86 23.70
C ARG A 259 -13.19 4.23 24.35
N ASN A 260 -13.88 5.22 23.76
CA ASN A 260 -13.85 6.60 24.22
C ASN A 260 -15.04 6.89 25.15
N GLU A 261 -15.02 6.32 26.35
CA GLU A 261 -16.11 6.47 27.32
C GLU A 261 -16.36 7.95 27.68
N GLY A 262 -17.58 8.42 27.44
CA GLY A 262 -17.98 9.80 27.69
C GLY A 262 -17.52 10.83 26.63
N GLY A 263 -16.88 10.37 25.54
CA GLY A 263 -16.56 11.21 24.39
C GLY A 263 -17.66 11.22 23.32
N ASP A 264 -17.54 12.13 22.36
CA ASP A 264 -18.49 12.27 21.23
C ASP A 264 -18.33 11.19 20.14
N THR A 265 -17.37 10.26 20.32
CA THR A 265 -17.06 9.16 19.38
C THR A 265 -17.01 7.84 20.14
N VAL A 266 -17.27 6.72 19.48
CA VAL A 266 -17.22 5.39 20.13
C VAL A 266 -15.78 4.98 20.42
N TRP A 267 -14.89 5.24 19.47
CA TRP A 267 -13.49 4.85 19.50
C TRP A 267 -12.56 6.07 19.48
N ARG A 268 -11.34 5.88 19.98
CA ARG A 268 -10.24 6.83 19.86
C ARG A 268 -8.99 6.08 19.44
N SER A 269 -8.28 6.62 18.45
CA SER A 269 -7.00 6.10 17.99
C SER A 269 -5.94 7.20 18.03
N ARG A 270 -4.89 6.96 18.81
CA ARG A 270 -3.76 7.87 19.00
C ARG A 270 -2.54 7.36 18.26
N PHE A 271 -1.93 8.20 17.44
CA PHE A 271 -0.71 7.82 16.73
C PHE A 271 0.16 9.04 16.42
N ASP A 272 1.42 9.03 16.85
CA ASP A 272 2.37 10.08 16.49
C ASP A 272 3.18 9.65 15.27
N PHE A 273 3.30 10.53 14.29
CA PHE A 273 4.09 10.33 13.09
C PHE A 273 5.43 11.05 13.23
N VAL A 274 6.53 10.35 12.95
CA VAL A 274 7.89 10.91 13.00
C VAL A 274 8.45 10.97 11.59
N LEU A 275 8.71 12.17 11.08
CA LEU A 275 9.25 12.40 9.75
C LEU A 275 10.78 12.45 9.76
N ALA A 276 11.38 11.88 8.72
CA ALA A 276 12.82 11.97 8.47
C ALA A 276 13.13 13.21 7.61
N PRO A 277 14.22 13.96 7.87
CA PRO A 277 14.66 15.06 7.01
C PRO A 277 15.12 14.56 5.63
N VAL A 278 15.03 15.42 4.60
CA VAL A 278 15.53 15.15 3.23
C VAL A 278 17.05 15.12 3.18
#